data_AF-A0A961T1S5-F1
#
_entry.id   AF-A0A961T1S5-F1
#
_cell.length_a   1.000
_cell.length_b   1.000
_cell.length_c   1.000
_cell.angle_alpha   90.00
_cell.angle_beta   90.00
_cell.angle_gamma   90.00
#
_symmetry.space_group_name_H-M   'P 1'
#
loop_
_entity.id
_entity.type
_entity.pdbx_description
1 polymer ?
#
loop_
_entity_poly.entity_id
_entity_poly.type
_entity_poly.pdbx_seq_one_letter_code
_entity_poly.pdbx_strand_id
1 'polypeptide(L)' 'MNTGTVKFYNGQKGFGFIEPEAGGKDVFVHV' A
#
# COMPACT_ATOMS: atom_id res chain seq x y z
N MET A 1 -14.11 -6.10 -1.13
CA MET A 1 -13.17 -5.14 -1.75
C MET A 1 -12.37 -4.57 -0.60
N ASN A 2 -11.05 -4.78 -0.56
CA ASN A 2 -10.23 -4.25 0.53
C ASN A 2 -9.78 -2.84 0.14
N THR A 3 -10.13 -1.85 0.96
CA THR A 3 -9.75 -0.44 0.78
C THR A 3 -8.72 -0.02 1.82
N GLY A 4 -7.89 0.93 1.45
CA GLY A 4 -6.72 1.34 2.22
C GLY A 4 -6.14 2.64 1.68
N THR A 5 -5.36 3.32 2.52
CA THR A 5 -4.67 4.56 2.14
C THR A 5 -3.25 4.23 1.69
N VAL A 6 -2.80 4.81 0.57
CA VAL A 6 -1.41 4.68 0.12
C VAL A 6 -0.52 5.42 1.10
N LYS A 7 0.28 4.66 1.86
CA LYS A 7 1.21 5.20 2.84
C LYS A 7 2.50 5.69 2.19
N PHE A 8 2.97 4.94 1.20
CA PHE A 8 4.16 5.27 0.43
C PHE A 8 4.07 4.63 -0.95
N TYR A 9 4.50 5.36 -1.97
CA TYR A 9 4.68 4.81 -3.32
C TYR A 9 5.92 5.39 -3.98
N ASN A 10 6.79 4.52 -4.48
CA ASN A 10 7.95 4.89 -5.28
C ASN A 10 7.68 4.56 -6.75
N GLY A 11 7.27 5.56 -7.52
CA GLY A 11 6.99 5.40 -8.95
C GLY A 11 8.20 5.05 -9.81
N GLN A 12 9.43 5.38 -9.38
CA GLN A 12 10.64 5.02 -10.12
C GLN A 12 11.00 3.54 -9.96
N LYS A 13 10.73 2.97 -8.78
CA LYS A 13 11.00 1.57 -8.46
C LYS A 13 9.79 0.65 -8.59
N GLY A 14 8.59 1.20 -8.86
CA GLY A 14 7.36 0.44 -9.07
C GLY A 14 6.83 -0.28 -7.84
N PHE A 15 7.10 0.19 -6.62
CA PHE A 15 6.58 -0.44 -5.41
C PHE A 15 6.08 0.57 -4.37
N GLY A 16 5.26 0.09 -3.45
CA GLY A 16 4.73 0.90 -2.35
C GLY A 16 4.18 0.07 -1.20
N PHE A 17 3.59 0.78 -0.25
CA PHE A 17 2.90 0.23 0.90
C PHE A 17 1.55 0.91 1.07
N ILE A 18 0.53 0.11 1.36
CA ILE A 18 -0.83 0.55 1.63
C ILE A 18 -1.17 0.17 3.07
N GLU A 19 -1.73 1.13 3.81
CA GLU A 19 -2.28 0.90 5.14
C GLU A 19 -3.77 0.53 4.99
N PRO A 20 -4.20 -0.68 5.37
CA PRO A 20 -5.60 -1.09 5.28
C PRO A 20 -6.50 -0.31 6.23
N GLU A 21 -7.70 0.08 5.78
CA GLU A 21 -8.69 0.77 6.64
C GLU A 21 -9.24 -0.13 7.75
N ALA A 22 -9.27 -1.45 7.52
CA ALA A 22 -9.66 -2.43 8.54
C ALA A 22 -8.63 -2.57 9.67
N GLY A 23 -7.52 -1.82 9.62
CA GLY A 23 -6.36 -1.99 10.47
C GLY A 23 -5.57 -3.26 10.10
N GLY A 24 -4.37 -3.38 10.67
CA GLY A 24 -3.49 -4.52 10.46
C GLY A 24 -2.12 -4.12 9.95
N LYS A 25 -1.43 -5.07 9.32
CA LYS A 25 -0.08 -4.83 8.80
C LYS A 25 -0.13 -4.10 7.47
N ASP A 26 0.87 -3.25 7.24
CA ASP A 26 1.07 -2.60 5.95
C ASP A 26 1.18 -3.64 4.84
N VAL A 27 0.44 -3.41 3.75
CA VAL A 27 0.36 -4.28 2.59
C VAL A 27 1.34 -3.78 1.55
N PHE A 28 2.31 -4.61 1.18
CA PHE A 28 3.23 -4.30 0.08
C PHE A 28 2.52 -4.42 -1.27
N VAL A 29 2.77 -3.47 -2.15
CA VAL A 29 2.27 -3.45 -3.53
C VAL A 29 3.41 -3.24 -4.52
N HIS A 30 3.32 -3.88 -5.68
CA HIS A 30 4.27 -3.77 -6.78
C HIS A 30 3.53 -3.78 -8.13
N VAL A 31 4.04 -3.03 -9.11
CA VAL A 31 3.56 -2.97 -10.50
C VAL A 31 4.51 -3.71 -11.42
#